data_AF-A0A0Q7PAG2-F1
#
_entry.id   AF-A0A0Q7PAG2-F1
#
_cell.length_a   1.000
_cell.length_b   1.000
_cell.length_c   1.000
_cell.angle_alpha   90.00
_cell.angle_beta   90.00
_cell.angle_gamma   90.00
#
_symmetry.space_group_name_H-M   'P 1'
#
loop_
_entity.id
_entity.type
_entity.pdbx_description
1 polymer ?
#
loop_
_entity_poly.entity_id
_entity_poly.type
_entity_poly.pdbx_seq_one_letter_code
_entity_poly.pdbx_strand_id
1 'polypeptide(L)'
;MDEDATAAISRFPDRSRAIRDLMAHNDGFRDMCSDLAVAEAELQKWRTSADPRRDRRIDEYLVLVEELAVEIANTLDAAAVVPFPKR
;
A
#
# COMPACT_ATOMS: atom_id res chain seq x y z
N MET A 1 2.69 -15.34 -2.97
CA MET A 1 2.71 -13.96 -3.51
C MET A 1 3.13 -13.08 -2.35
N ASP A 2 3.96 -12.05 -2.58
CA ASP A 2 4.29 -11.07 -1.53
C ASP A 2 2.98 -10.53 -0.94
N GLU A 3 2.83 -10.57 0.39
CA GLU A 3 1.66 -10.02 1.09
C GLU A 3 1.53 -8.52 0.78
N ASP A 4 2.67 -7.82 0.70
CA ASP A 4 2.82 -6.42 0.30
C ASP A 4 2.24 -6.13 -1.09
N ALA A 5 2.57 -6.98 -2.07
CA ALA A 5 2.02 -6.87 -3.42
C ALA A 5 0.51 -7.09 -3.42
N THR A 6 0.02 -7.99 -2.55
CA THR A 6 -1.39 -8.34 -2.46
C THR A 6 -2.22 -7.18 -1.90
N ALA A 7 -1.72 -6.47 -0.88
CA ALA A 7 -2.36 -5.28 -0.31
C ALA A 7 -2.51 -4.16 -1.37
N ALA A 8 -1.42 -3.85 -2.08
CA ALA A 8 -1.44 -2.85 -3.15
C ALA A 8 -2.34 -3.27 -4.33
N ILE A 9 -2.27 -4.53 -4.78
CA ILE A 9 -3.08 -5.05 -5.89
C ILE A 9 -4.57 -5.03 -5.54
N SER A 10 -4.93 -5.32 -4.29
CA SER A 10 -6.33 -5.31 -3.86
C SER A 10 -6.96 -3.92 -3.94
N ARG A 11 -6.18 -2.85 -3.75
CA ARG A 11 -6.62 -1.46 -3.96
C ARG A 11 -6.63 -1.03 -5.42
N PHE A 12 -5.65 -1.49 -6.19
CA PHE A 12 -5.46 -1.07 -7.58
C PHE A 12 -5.45 -2.27 -8.53
N PRO A 13 -6.57 -3.01 -8.65
CA PRO A 13 -6.62 -4.26 -9.40
C PRO A 13 -6.21 -4.07 -10.87
N ASP A 14 -6.62 -2.97 -11.48
CA ASP A 14 -6.31 -2.61 -12.87
C ASP A 14 -4.82 -2.29 -13.10
N ARG A 15 -4.07 -2.02 -12.02
CA ARG A 15 -2.63 -1.67 -12.06
C ARG A 15 -1.73 -2.81 -11.58
N SER A 16 -2.26 -4.02 -11.45
CA SER A 16 -1.54 -5.16 -10.85
C SER A 16 -0.21 -5.49 -11.53
N ARG A 17 -0.10 -5.33 -12.86
CA ARG A 17 1.16 -5.51 -13.58
C ARG A 17 2.18 -4.43 -13.22
N ALA A 18 1.76 -3.16 -13.24
CA ALA A 18 2.64 -2.03 -12.92
C ALA A 18 3.17 -2.12 -11.48
N ILE A 19 2.33 -2.57 -10.53
CA ILE A 19 2.74 -2.81 -9.14
C ILE A 19 3.83 -3.88 -9.07
N ARG A 20 3.64 -5.04 -9.69
CA ARG A 20 4.64 -6.11 -9.68
C ARG A 20 5.95 -5.68 -10.34
N ASP A 21 5.85 -4.99 -11.46
CA ASP A 21 7.01 -4.47 -12.18
C ASP A 21 7.77 -3.50 -11.26
N LEU A 22 7.12 -2.46 -10.72
CA LEU A 22 7.72 -1.48 -9.80
C LEU A 22 8.35 -2.09 -8.55
N MET A 23 7.65 -2.99 -7.87
CA MET A 23 8.21 -3.67 -6.68
C MET A 23 9.50 -4.43 -7.00
N ALA A 24 9.66 -4.94 -8.23
CA ALA A 24 10.86 -5.67 -8.61
C ALA A 24 12.09 -4.77 -8.85
N HIS A 25 11.92 -3.45 -9.06
CA HIS A 25 13.02 -2.55 -9.43
C HIS A 25 13.08 -1.23 -8.65
N ASN A 26 12.15 -0.98 -7.74
CA ASN A 26 12.09 0.24 -6.94
C ASN A 26 11.85 -0.14 -5.47
N ASP A 27 12.93 -0.15 -4.69
CA ASP A 27 12.90 -0.49 -3.26
C ASP A 27 12.01 0.48 -2.47
N GLY A 28 12.01 1.78 -2.79
CA GLY A 28 11.11 2.74 -2.15
C GLY A 28 9.64 2.44 -2.42
N PHE A 29 9.30 1.96 -3.63
CA PHE A 29 7.94 1.50 -3.93
C PHE A 29 7.57 0.21 -3.20
N ARG A 30 8.53 -0.70 -3.04
CA ARG A 30 8.36 -1.91 -2.23
C ARG A 30 8.07 -1.55 -0.77
N ASP A 31 8.84 -0.63 -0.19
CA ASP A 31 8.67 -0.17 1.19
C ASP A 31 7.27 0.44 1.39
N MET A 32 6.81 1.31 0.48
CA MET A 32 5.44 1.85 0.52
C MET A 32 4.36 0.76 0.48
N CYS A 33 4.53 -0.28 -0.33
CA CYS A 33 3.59 -1.41 -0.38
C CYS A 33 3.61 -2.23 0.91
N SER A 34 4.78 -2.37 1.54
CA SER A 34 4.94 -3.06 2.83
C SER A 34 4.27 -2.27 3.96
N ASP A 35 4.50 -0.96 4.02
CA ASP A 35 3.86 -0.08 4.99
C ASP A 35 2.34 -0.13 4.87
N LEU A 36 1.81 -0.15 3.64
CA LEU A 36 0.37 -0.32 3.41
C LEU A 36 -0.14 -1.64 3.98
N ALA A 37 0.53 -2.76 3.68
CA ALA A 37 0.13 -4.08 4.17
C ALA A 37 0.15 -4.15 5.71
N VAL A 38 1.17 -3.58 6.35
CA VAL A 38 1.26 -3.51 7.81
C VAL A 38 0.14 -2.64 8.38
N ALA A 39 -0.12 -1.46 7.82
CA ALA A 39 -1.17 -0.56 8.28
C ALA A 39 -2.56 -1.21 8.18
N GLU A 40 -2.85 -1.93 7.10
CA GLU A 40 -4.09 -2.67 6.95
C GLU A 40 -4.24 -3.82 7.95
N ALA A 41 -3.17 -4.59 8.15
CA ALA A 41 -3.17 -5.70 9.11
C ALA A 41 -3.42 -5.18 10.53
N GLU A 42 -2.77 -4.08 10.93
CA GLU A 42 -3.01 -3.41 12.20
C GLU A 42 -4.44 -2.87 12.30
N LEU A 43 -4.97 -2.24 11.26
CA LEU A 43 -6.36 -1.77 11.24
C LEU A 43 -7.36 -2.92 11.50
N GLN A 44 -7.15 -4.11 10.91
CA GLN A 44 -8.01 -5.26 11.19
C GLN A 44 -7.89 -5.74 12.63
N LYS A 45 -6.68 -5.77 13.20
CA LYS A 45 -6.48 -6.10 14.62
C LYS A 45 -7.26 -5.13 15.51
N TRP A 46 -7.14 -3.82 15.26
CA TRP A 46 -7.87 -2.80 16.02
C TRP A 46 -9.38 -2.94 15.89
N ARG A 47 -9.94 -3.24 14.71
CA ARG A 47 -11.38 -3.47 14.55
C ARG A 47 -11.95 -4.56 15.46
N THR A 48 -11.14 -5.54 15.84
CA THR A 48 -11.54 -6.63 16.76
C THR A 48 -11.10 -6.41 18.21
N SER A 49 -10.41 -5.31 18.51
CA SER A 49 -9.85 -5.03 19.83
C SER A 49 -10.91 -4.62 20.84
N ALA A 50 -10.71 -5.00 22.11
CA ALA A 50 -11.48 -4.51 23.26
C ALA A 50 -10.80 -3.33 23.98
N ASP A 51 -9.64 -2.88 23.49
CA ASP A 51 -8.89 -1.77 24.10
C ASP A 51 -9.72 -0.45 24.00
N PRO A 52 -9.80 0.36 25.06
CA PRO A 52 -10.54 1.62 25.05
C PRO A 52 -10.09 2.62 23.98
N ARG A 53 -8.86 2.50 23.46
CA ARG A 53 -8.31 3.35 22.40
C ARG A 53 -8.71 2.88 20.99
N ARG A 54 -9.48 1.79 20.88
CA ARG A 54 -9.87 1.15 19.62
C ARG A 54 -10.29 2.17 18.55
N ASP A 55 -11.31 2.97 18.86
CA ASP A 55 -11.93 3.84 17.86
C ASP A 55 -10.93 4.90 17.38
N ARG A 56 -10.16 5.50 18.30
CA ARG A 56 -9.07 6.42 17.95
C ARG A 56 -8.01 5.75 17.06
N ARG A 57 -7.59 4.52 17.38
CA ARG A 57 -6.58 3.82 16.57
C ARG A 57 -7.13 3.44 15.19
N ILE A 58 -8.40 3.06 15.10
CA ILE A 58 -9.07 2.83 13.81
C ILE A 58 -9.02 4.10 12.96
N ASP A 59 -9.39 5.26 13.52
CA ASP A 59 -9.36 6.53 12.79
C ASP A 59 -7.94 6.89 12.33
N GLU A 60 -6.93 6.73 13.18
CA GLU A 60 -5.53 6.97 12.85
C GLU A 60 -5.04 6.05 11.71
N TYR A 61 -5.35 4.74 11.76
CA TYR A 61 -4.96 3.80 10.70
C TYR A 61 -5.74 3.98 9.41
N LEU A 62 -7.01 4.42 9.46
CA LEU A 62 -7.77 4.74 8.25
C LEU A 62 -7.13 5.89 7.49
N VAL A 63 -6.71 6.94 8.19
CA VAL A 63 -5.98 8.07 7.59
C VAL A 63 -4.66 7.61 6.99
N LEU A 64 -3.85 6.85 7.75
CA LEU A 64 -2.57 6.34 7.26
C LEU A 64 -2.72 5.47 6.00
N VAL A 65 -3.71 4.57 5.98
CA VAL A 65 -4.00 3.71 4.84
C VAL A 65 -4.38 4.53 3.60
N GLU A 66 -5.16 5.59 3.76
CA GLU A 66 -5.56 6.47 2.66
C GLU A 66 -4.35 7.27 2.14
N GLU A 67 -3.52 7.83 3.03
CA GLU A 67 -2.30 8.56 2.66
C GLU A 67 -1.33 7.66 1.87
N LEU A 68 -1.07 6.44 2.35
CA LEU A 68 -0.23 5.46 1.64
C LEU A 68 -0.83 5.07 0.28
N ALA A 69 -2.16 4.91 0.20
CA ALA A 69 -2.82 4.63 -1.08
C ALA A 69 -2.62 5.78 -2.09
N VAL A 70 -2.70 7.03 -1.63
CA VAL A 70 -2.43 8.22 -2.47
C VAL A 70 -0.97 8.24 -2.95
N GLU A 71 0.00 7.96 -2.07
CA GLU A 71 1.43 7.90 -2.45
C GLU A 71 1.72 6.80 -3.48
N ILE A 72 1.13 5.62 -3.30
CA ILE A 72 1.24 4.50 -4.25
C ILE A 72 0.61 4.89 -5.59
N ALA A 73 -0.58 5.51 -5.60
CA ALA A 73 -1.24 5.96 -6.81
C ALA A 73 -0.40 6.98 -7.59
N ASN A 74 0.15 7.98 -6.89
CA ASN A 74 1.03 9.00 -7.47
C ASN A 74 2.30 8.37 -8.07
N THR A 75 2.89 7.40 -7.39
CA THR A 75 4.10 6.71 -7.90
C THR A 75 3.79 5.87 -9.14
N LEU A 76 2.64 5.19 -9.15
CA LEU A 76 2.15 4.44 -10.31
C LEU A 76 1.88 5.38 -11.51
N ASP A 77 1.29 6.55 -11.27
CA ASP A 77 1.04 7.55 -12.32
C ASP A 77 2.36 8.10 -12.89
N ALA A 78 3.33 8.41 -12.03
CA ALA A 78 4.65 8.87 -12.46
C ALA A 78 5.37 7.82 -13.32
N ALA A 79 5.29 6.54 -12.95
CA ALA A 79 5.87 5.44 -13.71
C ALA A 79 5.17 5.20 -15.07
N ALA A 80 3.89 5.56 -15.20
CA ALA A 80 3.16 5.47 -16.46
C ALA A 80 3.57 6.57 -17.45
N VAL A 81 3.97 7.74 -16.95
CA VAL A 81 4.41 8.90 -17.77
C VAL A 81 5.86 8.76 -18.24
N VAL A 82 6.74 8.17 -17.43
CA VAL A 82 8.15 7.94 -17.77
C VAL A 82 8.42 6.43 -17.78
N PRO A 83 8.41 5.76 -18.95
CA PRO A 83 8.73 4.35 -19.03
C PRO A 83 10.16 4.12 -18.54
N PHE A 84 10.33 3.25 -17.54
CA PHE A 84 11.67 2.85 -17.12
C PHE A 84 12.43 2.23 -18.31
N PRO A 85 13.66 2.69 -18.61
CA PRO A 85 14.47 2.04 -19.62
C PRO A 85 14.74 0.61 -19.16
N LYS A 86 14.38 -0.37 -19.99
CA LYS A 86 14.75 -1.77 -19.76
C LYS A 86 16.27 -1.85 -19.69
N ARG A 87 16.81 -2.23 -18.53
CA ARG A 87 18.22 -2.61 -18.38
C ARG A 87 18.48 -3.95 -19.04
#